data_AF-A0A2N2H7W2-F1
#
_entry.id   AF-A0A2N2H7W2-F1
#
_cell.length_a   1.000
_cell.length_b   1.000
_cell.length_c   1.000
_cell.angle_alpha   90.00
_cell.angle_beta   90.00
_cell.angle_gamma   90.00
#
_symmetry.space_group_name_H-M   'P 1'
#
loop_
_entity.id
_entity.type
_entity.pdbx_description
1 polymer ?
#
loop_
_entity_poly.entity_id
_entity_poly.type
_entity_poly.pdbx_seq_one_letter_code
_entity_poly.pdbx_strand_id
1 'polypeptide(L)'
;MLTRCGRDLHYRYASRAYAEMIGRTPDEIAGKPIIEIMGKEGFQTILPQVETVLKGQTVEYEAAVDFSGVRPLQLHVIYVPDRNEQGQVIGWIASILDITERKRAEENLRQSEERYRMLFEQMNEGFFLAEIICDK
;
A
#
# COMPACT_ATOMS: atom_id res chain seq x y z
N MET A 1 9.17 -1.42 3.94
CA MET A 1 9.74 -0.08 4.21
C MET A 1 9.28 0.38 5.59
N LEU A 2 10.07 1.17 6.32
CA LEU A 2 9.75 1.58 7.70
C LEU A 2 9.80 3.10 7.88
N THR A 3 8.90 3.63 8.72
CA THR A 3 8.99 5.00 9.28
C THR A 3 8.61 4.99 10.76
N ARG A 4 9.08 5.98 11.51
CA ARG A 4 8.62 6.28 12.87
C ARG A 4 8.14 7.71 12.90
N CYS A 5 6.95 7.94 13.43
CA CYS A 5 6.32 9.25 13.50
C CYS A 5 5.95 9.58 14.95
N GLY A 6 6.06 10.85 15.32
CA GLY A 6 5.68 11.33 16.64
C GLY A 6 4.19 11.67 16.74
N ARG A 7 3.66 11.74 17.96
CA ARG A 7 2.29 12.21 18.26
C ARG A 7 2.03 13.64 17.79
N ASP A 8 3.08 14.43 17.58
CA ASP A 8 3.06 15.76 16.99
C ASP A 8 3.00 15.76 15.45
N LEU A 9 2.80 14.61 14.81
CA LEU A 9 2.65 14.45 13.36
C LEU A 9 3.91 14.84 12.57
N HIS A 10 5.08 14.59 13.16
CA HIS A 10 6.37 14.75 12.51
C HIS A 10 7.07 13.40 12.33
N TYR A 11 7.80 13.24 11.23
CA TYR A 11 8.68 12.10 11.05
C TYR A 11 9.82 12.16 12.07
N ARG A 12 10.03 11.07 12.80
CA ARG A 12 11.20 10.87 13.67
C ARG A 12 12.28 10.04 12.99
N TYR A 13 11.86 9.15 12.10
CA TYR A 13 12.74 8.32 11.30
C TYR A 13 12.05 7.93 10.00
N ALA A 14 12.83 7.83 8.92
CA ALA A 14 12.41 7.26 7.66
C ALA A 14 13.53 6.34 7.16
N SER A 15 13.17 5.10 6.83
CA SER A 15 14.11 4.17 6.18
C SER A 15 14.47 4.68 4.79
N ARG A 16 15.69 4.35 4.33
CA ARG A 16 16.16 4.69 2.99
C ARG A 16 15.20 4.22 1.90
N ALA A 17 14.70 2.99 2.01
CA ALA A 17 13.75 2.44 1.04
C ALA A 17 12.42 3.22 0.98
N TYR A 18 11.92 3.74 2.11
CA TYR A 18 10.76 4.63 2.11
C TYR A 18 11.07 5.96 1.41
N ALA A 19 12.23 6.55 1.71
CA ALA A 19 12.63 7.81 1.13
C ALA A 19 12.78 7.71 -0.40
N GLU A 20 13.46 6.66 -0.87
CA GLU A 20 13.65 6.38 -2.30
C GLU A 20 12.31 6.14 -3.02
N MET A 21 11.35 5.45 -2.39
CA MET A 21 10.00 5.23 -2.95
C MET A 21 9.29 6.55 -3.28
N ILE A 22 9.47 7.58 -2.47
CA ILE A 22 8.86 8.90 -2.67
C ILE A 22 9.81 9.92 -3.31
N GLY A 23 10.94 9.47 -3.87
CA GLY A 23 11.89 10.33 -4.58
C GLY A 23 12.62 11.34 -3.69
N ARG A 24 12.85 11.01 -2.42
CA ARG A 24 13.52 11.87 -1.43
C ARG A 24 14.68 11.14 -0.75
N THR A 25 15.42 11.89 0.05
CA THR A 25 16.43 11.36 0.98
C THR A 25 15.87 11.28 2.41
N PRO A 26 16.42 10.41 3.28
CA PRO A 26 16.00 10.35 4.68
C PRO A 26 16.13 11.70 5.43
N ASP A 27 17.16 12.47 5.12
CA ASP A 27 17.44 13.77 5.76
C ASP A 27 16.42 14.85 5.39
N GLU A 28 15.83 14.77 4.19
CA GLU A 28 14.73 15.66 3.78
C GLU A 28 13.40 15.33 4.47
N ILE A 29 13.29 14.14 5.07
CA ILE A 29 12.06 13.64 5.70
C ILE A 29 12.15 13.77 7.23
N ALA A 30 13.29 13.43 7.82
CA ALA A 30 13.47 13.41 9.27
C ALA A 30 13.19 14.80 9.88
N GLY A 31 12.36 14.81 10.93
CA GLY A 31 11.96 16.03 11.63
C GLY A 31 10.91 16.88 10.92
N LYS A 32 10.46 16.52 9.71
CA LYS A 32 9.46 17.30 8.97
C LYS A 32 8.02 16.91 9.33
N PRO A 33 7.07 17.86 9.22
CA PRO A 33 5.65 17.56 9.31
C PRO A 33 5.23 16.54 8.24
N ILE A 34 4.39 15.59 8.60
CA ILE A 34 3.95 14.54 7.66
C ILE A 34 3.27 15.13 6.42
N ILE A 35 2.45 16.17 6.61
CA ILE A 35 1.73 16.85 5.52
C ILE A 35 2.67 17.56 4.53
N GLU A 36 3.86 18.00 4.94
CA GLU A 36 4.85 18.64 4.06
C GLU A 36 5.46 17.61 3.11
N ILE A 37 5.67 16.38 3.59
CA ILE A 37 6.27 15.29 2.81
C ILE A 37 5.22 14.58 1.94
N MET A 38 4.08 14.24 2.53
CA MET A 38 3.02 13.48 1.83
C MET A 38 2.12 14.38 0.98
N GLY A 39 2.00 15.66 1.29
CA GLY A 39 0.97 16.52 0.73
C GLY A 39 -0.39 16.32 1.41
N LYS A 40 -1.34 17.20 1.08
CA LYS A 40 -2.66 17.24 1.73
C LYS A 40 -3.50 15.99 1.44
N GLU A 41 -3.57 15.56 0.19
CA GLU A 41 -4.33 14.39 -0.26
C GLU A 41 -3.86 13.12 0.48
N GLY A 42 -2.57 12.77 0.36
CA GLY A 42 -2.00 11.61 1.04
C GLY A 42 -2.13 11.68 2.57
N PHE A 43 -2.00 12.86 3.17
CA PHE A 43 -2.21 13.02 4.61
C PHE A 43 -3.67 12.77 5.02
N GLN A 44 -4.64 13.26 4.25
CA GLN A 44 -6.06 13.01 4.50
C GLN A 44 -6.41 11.53 4.39
N THR A 45 -5.81 10.80 3.44
CA THR A 45 -6.01 9.35 3.28
C THR A 45 -5.66 8.56 4.54
N ILE A 46 -4.60 8.95 5.25
CA ILE A 46 -4.10 8.20 6.42
C ILE A 46 -4.62 8.71 7.77
N LEU A 47 -5.29 9.85 7.79
CA LEU A 47 -5.70 10.53 9.02
C LEU A 47 -6.54 9.64 9.96
N PRO A 48 -7.55 8.89 9.49
CA PRO A 48 -8.34 7.99 10.35
C PRO A 48 -7.48 6.92 11.04
N GLN A 49 -6.46 6.40 10.35
CA GLN A 49 -5.57 5.36 10.83
C GLN A 49 -4.56 5.95 11.83
N VAL A 50 -4.09 7.18 11.60
CA VAL A 50 -3.27 7.93 12.55
C VAL A 50 -4.04 8.17 13.86
N GLU A 51 -5.30 8.59 13.80
CA GLU A 51 -6.13 8.78 15.00
C GLU A 51 -6.31 7.48 15.78
N THR A 52 -6.48 6.36 15.07
CA THR A 52 -6.68 5.04 15.69
C THR A 52 -5.40 4.55 16.36
N VAL A 53 -4.24 4.68 15.71
CA VAL A 53 -2.97 4.25 16.31
C VAL A 53 -2.55 5.11 17.49
N LEU A 54 -2.88 6.41 17.48
CA LEU A 54 -2.63 7.32 18.61
C LEU A 54 -3.53 7.06 19.83
N LYS A 55 -4.66 6.36 19.64
CA LYS A 55 -5.47 5.78 20.73
C LYS A 55 -4.86 4.47 21.28
N GLY A 56 -3.77 4.00 20.70
CA GLY A 56 -3.04 2.82 21.15
C GLY A 56 -3.49 1.51 20.50
N GLN A 57 -4.20 1.58 19.39
CA GLN A 57 -4.68 0.41 18.64
C GLN A 57 -3.84 0.19 17.37
N THR A 58 -3.34 -1.02 17.17
CA THR A 58 -2.67 -1.39 15.91
C THR A 58 -3.68 -1.38 14.76
N VAL A 59 -3.27 -0.87 13.61
CA VAL A 59 -4.10 -0.86 12.39
C VAL A 59 -3.31 -1.42 11.21
N GLU A 60 -4.01 -2.18 10.36
CA GLU A 60 -3.49 -2.74 9.13
C GLU A 60 -4.50 -2.48 8.02
N TYR A 61 -4.05 -1.95 6.88
CA TYR A 61 -4.92 -1.53 5.80
C TYR A 61 -4.19 -1.47 4.46
N GLU A 62 -4.98 -1.49 3.38
CA GLU A 62 -4.51 -1.14 2.05
C GLU A 62 -5.17 0.16 1.59
N ALA A 63 -4.40 1.05 0.96
CA ALA A 63 -4.93 2.30 0.40
C ALA A 63 -4.14 2.75 -0.82
N ALA A 64 -4.83 3.44 -1.73
CA ALA A 64 -4.18 4.28 -2.73
C ALA A 64 -3.78 5.59 -2.08
N VAL A 65 -2.48 5.88 -2.00
CA VAL A 65 -1.95 7.10 -1.39
C VAL A 65 -1.37 7.97 -2.50
N ASP A 66 -1.86 9.21 -2.57
CA ASP A 66 -1.36 10.22 -3.48
C ASP A 66 -0.35 11.12 -2.75
N PHE A 67 0.93 10.90 -3.04
CA PHE A 67 2.02 11.68 -2.47
C PHE A 67 2.31 12.88 -3.37
N SER A 68 2.57 14.04 -2.74
CA SER A 68 3.00 15.24 -3.45
C SER A 68 4.22 14.99 -4.34
N GLY A 69 4.05 15.15 -5.67
CA GLY A 69 5.14 15.00 -6.65
C GLY A 69 5.48 13.56 -7.02
N VAL A 70 4.71 12.57 -6.57
CA VAL A 70 4.91 11.15 -6.90
C VAL A 70 3.63 10.61 -7.51
N ARG A 71 3.73 9.55 -8.32
CA ARG A 71 2.53 8.84 -8.80
C ARG A 71 1.73 8.26 -7.63
N PRO A 72 0.40 8.08 -7.75
CA PRO A 72 -0.36 7.33 -6.76
C PRO A 72 0.20 5.92 -6.57
N LEU A 73 0.39 5.52 -5.31
CA LEU A 73 0.91 4.22 -4.94
C LEU A 73 -0.17 3.40 -4.22
N GLN A 74 -0.28 2.11 -4.57
CA GLN A 74 -1.07 1.16 -3.80
C GLN A 74 -0.20 0.65 -2.67
N LEU A 75 -0.55 0.98 -1.43
CA LEU A 75 0.24 0.61 -0.25
C LEU A 75 -0.53 -0.35 0.63
N HIS A 76 0.17 -1.35 1.15
CA HIS A 76 -0.23 -2.12 2.31
C HIS A 76 0.55 -1.61 3.52
N VAL A 77 -0.15 -1.22 4.58
CA VAL A 77 0.42 -0.46 5.70
C VAL A 77 -0.02 -1.05 7.03
N ILE A 78 0.93 -1.22 7.94
CA ILE A 78 0.68 -1.58 9.35
C ILE A 78 1.23 -0.46 10.23
N TYR A 79 0.39 0.13 11.08
CA TYR A 79 0.81 1.05 12.14
C TYR A 79 0.74 0.38 13.50
N VAL A 80 1.85 0.43 14.23
CA VAL A 80 1.95 -0.05 15.61
C VAL A 80 2.20 1.13 16.54
N PRO A 81 1.44 1.28 17.64
CA PRO A 81 1.65 2.36 18.61
C PRO A 81 3.06 2.28 19.22
N ASP A 82 3.76 3.40 19.23
CA ASP A 82 5.05 3.55 19.89
C ASP A 82 4.83 4.10 21.29
N ARG A 83 5.26 3.36 22.31
CA ARG A 83 4.98 3.65 23.72
C ARG A 83 6.28 3.93 24.47
N ASN A 84 6.23 4.93 25.36
CA ASN A 84 7.32 5.16 26.32
C ASN A 84 7.25 4.15 27.48
N GLU A 85 8.21 4.24 28.40
CA GLU A 85 8.30 3.39 29.59
C GLU A 85 7.07 3.47 30.50
N GLN A 86 6.35 4.60 30.47
CA GLN A 86 5.10 4.80 31.21
C GLN A 86 3.86 4.25 30.48
N GLY A 87 4.04 3.58 29.33
CA GLY A 87 2.97 3.01 28.51
C GLY A 87 2.18 4.02 27.68
N GLN A 88 2.56 5.30 27.70
CA GLN A 88 1.91 6.36 26.95
C GLN A 88 2.31 6.31 25.47
N VAL A 89 1.34 6.46 24.58
CA VAL A 89 1.59 6.49 23.13
C VAL A 89 2.25 7.81 22.74
N ILE A 90 3.53 7.76 22.38
CA ILE A 90 4.35 8.91 21.96
C ILE A 90 4.41 9.08 20.43
N GLY A 91 3.85 8.12 19.69
CA GLY A 91 3.88 8.10 18.23
C GLY A 91 3.46 6.74 17.68
N TRP A 92 3.94 6.41 16.49
CA TRP A 92 3.76 5.09 15.89
C TRP A 92 4.93 4.73 14.99
N ILE A 93 5.09 3.42 14.79
CA ILE A 93 5.97 2.86 13.77
C ILE A 93 5.09 2.34 12.64
N ALA A 94 5.45 2.67 11.41
CA ALA A 94 4.77 2.20 10.22
C ALA A 94 5.64 1.20 9.46
N SER A 95 5.05 0.07 9.09
CA SER A 95 5.54 -0.82 8.03
C SER A 95 4.74 -0.58 6.77
N ILE A 96 5.42 -0.28 5.67
CA ILE A 96 4.82 0.08 4.39
C ILE A 96 5.36 -0.86 3.32
N LEU A 97 4.46 -1.43 2.52
CA LEU A 97 4.76 -2.24 1.35
C LEU A 97 4.05 -1.64 0.13
N ASP A 98 4.81 -1.36 -0.94
CA ASP A 98 4.23 -1.01 -2.24
C ASP A 98 3.72 -2.30 -2.90
N ILE A 99 2.42 -2.33 -3.17
CA ILE A 99 1.70 -3.44 -3.80
C ILE A 99 1.14 -3.05 -5.18
N THR A 100 1.63 -1.95 -5.76
CA THR A 100 1.16 -1.41 -7.05
C THR A 100 1.31 -2.43 -8.18
N GLU A 101 2.48 -3.05 -8.30
CA GLU A 101 2.73 -4.05 -9.35
C GLU A 101 1.92 -5.33 -9.12
N ARG A 102 1.71 -5.73 -7.85
CA ARG A 102 0.84 -6.87 -7.52
C ARG A 102 -0.59 -6.63 -8.01
N LYS A 103 -1.18 -5.47 -7.67
CA LYS A 103 -2.55 -5.14 -8.09
C LYS A 103 -2.69 -4.98 -9.60
N ARG A 104 -1.65 -4.48 -10.30
CA ARG A 104 -1.64 -4.42 -11.77
C ARG A 104 -1.65 -5.81 -12.41
N ALA A 105 -0.88 -6.74 -11.87
CA ALA A 105 -0.86 -8.12 -12.35
C ALA A 105 -2.20 -8.82 -12.14
N GLU A 106 -2.81 -8.65 -10.96
CA GLU A 106 -4.13 -9.18 -10.63
C GLU A 106 -5.22 -8.64 -11.59
N GLU A 107 -5.21 -7.33 -11.86
CA GLU A 107 -6.17 -6.71 -12.77
C GLU A 107 -5.99 -7.16 -14.22
N ASN A 108 -4.76 -7.28 -14.71
CA ASN A 108 -4.49 -7.78 -16.06
C ASN A 108 -4.94 -9.24 -16.23
N LEU A 109 -4.78 -10.06 -15.19
CA LEU A 109 -5.28 -11.43 -15.17
C LEU A 109 -6.80 -11.44 -15.23
N ARG A 110 -7.47 -10.66 -14.38
CA ARG A 110 -8.93 -10.53 -14.35
C ARG A 110 -9.49 -10.12 -15.71
N GLN A 111 -8.90 -9.11 -16.35
CA GLN A 111 -9.31 -8.65 -17.68
C GLN A 111 -9.10 -9.72 -18.77
N SER A 112 -8.02 -10.50 -18.67
CA SER A 112 -7.76 -11.60 -19.61
C SER A 112 -8.81 -12.70 -19.44
N GLU A 113 -9.13 -13.10 -18.21
CA GLU A 113 -10.18 -14.08 -17.91
C GLU A 113 -11.56 -13.62 -18.39
N GLU A 114 -11.91 -12.35 -18.17
CA GLU A 114 -13.17 -11.78 -18.67
C GLU A 114 -13.22 -11.76 -20.19
N ARG A 115 -12.12 -11.41 -20.86
CA ARG A 115 -12.02 -11.48 -22.32
C ARG A 115 -12.18 -12.91 -22.83
N TYR A 116 -11.50 -13.89 -22.22
CA TYR A 116 -11.67 -15.30 -22.61
C TYR A 116 -13.10 -15.78 -22.37
N ARG A 117 -13.70 -15.45 -21.22
CA ARG A 117 -15.09 -15.79 -20.91
C ARG A 117 -16.05 -15.24 -21.95
N MET A 118 -15.94 -13.95 -22.30
CA MET A 118 -16.79 -13.35 -23.33
C MET A 118 -16.61 -14.01 -24.70
N LEU A 119 -15.38 -14.38 -25.08
CA LEU A 119 -15.14 -15.13 -26.33
C LEU A 119 -15.86 -16.48 -26.31
N PHE A 120 -15.73 -17.25 -25.22
CA PHE A 120 -16.41 -18.54 -25.06
C PHE A 120 -17.94 -18.40 -25.03
N GLU A 121 -18.48 -17.40 -24.34
CA GLU A 121 -19.93 -17.15 -24.27
C GLU A 121 -20.53 -16.67 -25.61
N GLN A 122 -19.71 -16.04 -26.47
CA GLN A 122 -20.10 -15.63 -27.82
C GLN A 122 -19.92 -16.74 -28.87
N MET A 123 -19.27 -17.87 -28.53
CA MET A 123 -19.18 -19.01 -29.43
C MET A 123 -20.54 -19.70 -29.52
N ASN A 124 -21.20 -19.55 -30.68
CA ASN A 124 -22.44 -20.28 -31.01
C ASN A 124 -22.22 -21.79 -31.24
N GLU A 125 -20.96 -22.23 -31.39
CA GLU A 125 -20.58 -23.63 -31.65
C GLU A 125 -19.78 -24.18 -30.46
N GLY A 126 -20.15 -25.36 -29.97
CA GLY A 126 -19.47 -26.02 -28.86
C GLY A 126 -18.08 -26.51 -29.26
N PHE A 127 -17.06 -26.16 -28.47
CA PHE A 127 -15.69 -26.63 -28.66
C PHE A 127 -15.33 -27.68 -27.60
N PHE A 128 -14.70 -28.78 -28.01
CA PHE A 128 -14.11 -29.77 -27.12
C PHE A 128 -12.71 -30.13 -27.60
N LEU A 129 -11.80 -30.36 -26.65
CA LEU A 129 -10.47 -30.89 -26.92
C LEU A 129 -10.41 -32.33 -26.39
N ALA A 130 -10.12 -33.29 -27.27
CA ALA A 130 -9.95 -34.69 -26.89
C ALA A 130 -8.59 -35.19 -27.37
N GLU A 131 -7.85 -35.85 -26.48
CA GLU A 131 -6.66 -36.60 -26.84
C GLU A 131 -7.11 -38.00 -27.30
N ILE A 132 -6.79 -38.35 -28.55
CA ILE A 132 -7.17 -39.64 -29.11
C ILE A 132 -6.09 -40.66 -28.71
N ILE A 133 -6.47 -41.60 -27.84
CA ILE A 133 -5.65 -42.76 -27.50
C ILE A 133 -6.11 -43.92 -28.39
N CYS A 134 -5.25 -44.35 -29.32
CA CYS A 134 -5.50 -45.53 -30.15
C CYS A 134 -4.79 -46.76 -29.55
N ASP A 135 -5.55 -47.82 -29.25
CA ASP A 135 -4.96 -49.15 -29.02
C ASP A 135 -4.48 -49.74 -30.35
N LYS A 136 -3.32 -50.40 -30.32
CA LYS A 136 -2.71 -51.09 -31.48
C LYS A 136 -3.37 -52.43 -31.77
#